data_AF-A0A2R4TC35-F1
#
_entry.id   AF-A0A2R4TC35-F1
#
_cell.length_a   1.000
_cell.length_b   1.000
_cell.length_c   1.000
_cell.angle_alpha   90.00
_cell.angle_beta   90.00
_cell.angle_gamma   90.00
#
_symmetry.space_group_name_H-M   'P 1'
#
loop_
_entity.id
_entity.type
_entity.pdbx_description
1 polymer ?
#
loop_
_entity_poly.entity_id
_entity_poly.type
_entity_poly.pdbx_seq_one_letter_code
_entity_poly.pdbx_strand_id
1 'polypeptide(L)'
;MAQDLEYESNAIVDLMGVLPADRDAEWLKNSLQQAIMVELATIGPYASGLWSIKQPGLTVYNDIREIIFDEMTHMGLVCNMLTTIGGTPIIADPKVVPKYEGTLPGGVRPELIVFLEGLNKDSVEMFSEIERPDNPVAQFETFTTIGAFYTAIEEAFEAHQHLIRGTRQIDYSLAHHGEGNNIVPLDTIEKVRDAIEVIKEQGEGTSASPENPFPGKPGELAHFYVFRELFHGKKLIKIAESPDVWDFKGDDVPMPPAYPMGRVPRGGWANDELNTPTPEVQQTLDEFNAEFSAMLRALERAWQTDDSTVGKNEVNTAVRHMFNMGPKARALVVQELPDGSGKTYGPEFLYVDE
;
A
#
# COMPACT_ATOMS: atom_id res chain seq x y z
N MET A 1 -8.43 -24.06 7.74
CA MET A 1 -7.94 -23.44 9.00
C MET A 1 -8.81 -22.23 9.26
N ALA A 2 -9.36 -22.05 10.47
CA ALA A 2 -10.14 -20.87 10.79
C ALA A 2 -9.33 -19.60 10.44
N GLN A 3 -9.97 -18.64 9.78
CA GLN A 3 -9.35 -17.41 9.30
C GLN A 3 -8.75 -16.64 10.49
N ASP A 4 -7.42 -16.58 10.58
CA ASP A 4 -6.76 -15.64 11.48
C ASP A 4 -6.83 -14.26 10.82
N LEU A 5 -7.74 -13.43 11.36
CA LEU A 5 -8.07 -12.10 10.85
C LEU A 5 -7.30 -10.99 11.56
N GLU A 6 -6.44 -11.32 12.52
CA GLU A 6 -5.74 -10.30 13.29
C GLU A 6 -4.59 -9.70 12.47
N TYR A 7 -4.52 -8.38 12.40
CA TYR A 7 -3.48 -7.63 11.68
C TYR A 7 -2.08 -8.04 12.13
N GLU A 8 -1.86 -8.12 13.43
CA GLU A 8 -0.58 -8.49 14.04
C GLU A 8 -0.49 -10.01 14.27
N SER A 9 -0.79 -10.79 13.23
CA SER A 9 -0.66 -12.25 13.21
C SER A 9 0.55 -12.70 12.38
N ASN A 10 0.85 -14.00 12.42
CA ASN A 10 1.79 -14.65 11.49
C ASN A 10 1.05 -15.35 10.33
N ALA A 11 -0.15 -14.89 9.98
CA ALA A 11 -1.03 -15.60 9.04
C ALA A 11 -0.39 -15.84 7.67
N ILE A 12 0.33 -14.88 7.08
CA ILE A 12 1.02 -15.07 5.80
C ILE A 12 2.15 -16.10 5.97
N VAL A 13 2.93 -16.04 7.05
CA VAL A 13 3.99 -17.02 7.32
C VAL A 13 3.42 -18.45 7.42
N ASP A 14 2.32 -18.62 8.15
CA ASP A 14 1.65 -19.90 8.32
C ASP A 14 1.05 -20.40 6.99
N LEU A 15 0.44 -19.51 6.21
CA LEU A 15 -0.10 -19.81 4.87
C LEU A 15 1.01 -20.22 3.91
N MET A 16 2.16 -19.56 3.94
CA MET A 16 3.32 -19.87 3.09
C MET A 16 3.99 -21.19 3.49
N GLY A 17 3.78 -21.66 4.74
CA GLY A 17 4.18 -23.00 5.19
C GLY A 17 3.31 -24.14 4.64
N VAL A 18 2.14 -23.85 4.05
CA VAL A 18 1.26 -24.85 3.44
C VAL A 18 1.81 -25.29 2.09
N LEU A 19 1.97 -26.60 1.91
CA LEU A 19 2.45 -27.21 0.67
C LEU A 19 1.51 -26.87 -0.49
N PRO A 20 2.02 -26.61 -1.72
CA PRO A 20 1.18 -26.27 -2.87
C PRO A 20 0.02 -27.24 -3.13
N ALA A 21 0.21 -28.54 -2.90
CA ALA A 21 -0.82 -29.56 -3.08
C ALA A 21 -1.98 -29.47 -2.06
N ASP A 22 -1.75 -28.83 -0.92
CA ASP A 22 -2.72 -28.69 0.18
C ASP A 22 -3.33 -27.27 0.25
N ARG A 23 -2.94 -26.36 -0.66
CA ARG A 23 -3.53 -25.02 -0.77
C ARG A 23 -4.91 -25.14 -1.41
N ASP A 24 -5.96 -25.11 -0.60
CA ASP A 24 -7.34 -25.23 -1.03
C ASP A 24 -8.06 -23.88 -1.20
N ALA A 25 -9.37 -23.90 -1.41
CA ALA A 25 -10.19 -22.70 -1.56
C ALA A 25 -10.20 -21.81 -0.29
N GLU A 26 -10.07 -22.40 0.90
CA GLU A 26 -10.02 -21.65 2.15
C GLU A 26 -8.66 -20.97 2.31
N TRP A 27 -7.57 -21.68 1.98
CA TRP A 27 -6.23 -21.10 1.88
C TRP A 27 -6.23 -19.87 0.97
N LEU A 28 -6.78 -19.99 -0.24
CA LEU A 28 -6.78 -18.89 -1.21
C LEU A 28 -7.56 -17.67 -0.70
N LYS A 29 -8.73 -17.89 -0.07
CA LYS A 29 -9.52 -16.79 0.54
C LYS A 29 -8.76 -16.11 1.69
N ASN A 30 -8.11 -16.88 2.54
CA ASN A 30 -7.33 -16.36 3.65
C ASN A 30 -6.11 -15.58 3.13
N SER A 31 -5.41 -16.09 2.12
CA SER A 31 -4.29 -15.40 1.48
C SER A 31 -4.72 -14.07 0.86
N LEU A 32 -5.84 -14.05 0.15
CA LEU A 32 -6.35 -12.81 -0.46
C LEU A 32 -6.81 -11.79 0.58
N GLN A 33 -7.40 -12.23 1.71
CA GLN A 33 -7.71 -11.31 2.80
C GLN A 33 -6.44 -10.70 3.42
N GLN A 34 -5.38 -11.50 3.59
CA GLN A 34 -4.10 -10.99 4.08
C GLN A 34 -3.44 -10.05 3.08
N ALA A 35 -3.52 -10.34 1.77
CA ALA A 35 -3.04 -9.44 0.72
C ALA A 35 -3.76 -8.08 0.75
N ILE A 36 -5.09 -8.03 0.92
CA ILE A 36 -5.84 -6.78 1.11
C ILE A 36 -5.28 -5.95 2.27
N MET A 37 -4.93 -6.62 3.38
CA MET A 37 -4.37 -5.95 4.56
C MET A 37 -2.97 -5.40 4.28
N VAL A 38 -2.14 -6.13 3.50
CA VAL A 38 -0.80 -5.67 3.08
C VAL A 38 -0.92 -4.41 2.23
N GLU A 39 -1.71 -4.43 1.15
CA GLU A 39 -1.89 -3.27 0.25
C GLU A 39 -2.45 -2.05 1.00
N LEU A 40 -3.36 -2.27 1.97
CA LEU A 40 -3.90 -1.18 2.77
C LEU A 40 -2.86 -0.56 3.74
N ALA A 41 -1.90 -1.36 4.21
CA ALA A 41 -0.88 -0.95 5.18
C ALA A 41 0.24 -0.07 4.56
N THR A 42 0.40 -0.07 3.24
CA THR A 42 1.42 0.74 2.54
C THR A 42 0.96 2.19 2.33
N ILE A 43 -0.35 2.41 2.14
CA ILE A 43 -0.94 3.70 1.76
C ILE A 43 -0.70 4.80 2.82
N GLY A 44 -0.90 4.48 4.10
CA GLY A 44 -0.80 5.46 5.20
C GLY A 44 0.58 6.11 5.33
N PRO A 45 1.66 5.31 5.39
CA PRO A 45 3.04 5.78 5.35
C PRO A 45 3.35 6.67 4.14
N TYR A 46 2.98 6.23 2.93
CA TYR A 46 3.28 6.95 1.70
C TYR A 46 2.53 8.28 1.65
N ALA A 47 1.25 8.29 2.05
CA ALA A 47 0.42 9.48 2.13
C ALA A 47 0.95 10.49 3.18
N SER A 48 1.46 10.01 4.31
CA SER A 48 2.10 10.86 5.33
C SER A 48 3.35 11.56 4.77
N GLY A 49 4.19 10.82 4.06
CA GLY A 49 5.32 11.36 3.30
C GLY A 49 4.85 12.42 2.30
N LEU A 50 3.90 12.07 1.43
CA LEU A 50 3.34 12.96 0.40
C LEU A 50 2.79 14.28 0.99
N TRP A 51 1.96 14.20 2.03
CA TRP A 51 1.33 15.36 2.64
C TRP A 51 2.31 16.26 3.39
N SER A 52 3.48 15.77 3.76
CA SER A 52 4.55 16.61 4.32
C SER A 52 5.25 17.48 3.28
N ILE A 53 5.21 17.16 1.98
CA ILE A 53 5.93 17.89 0.92
C ILE A 53 5.35 19.30 0.72
N LYS A 54 6.15 20.35 0.93
CA LYS A 54 5.67 21.75 0.94
C LYS A 54 5.13 22.20 -0.42
N GLN A 55 5.66 21.67 -1.52
CA GLN A 55 5.32 22.10 -2.88
C GLN A 55 4.75 20.93 -3.70
N PRO A 56 3.41 20.83 -3.83
CA PRO A 56 2.78 19.88 -4.74
C PRO A 56 3.21 20.06 -6.19
N GLY A 57 3.18 18.97 -6.95
CA GLY A 57 3.36 19.00 -8.41
C GLY A 57 4.81 18.93 -8.90
N LEU A 58 5.79 18.87 -7.98
CA LEU A 58 7.16 18.48 -8.32
C LEU A 58 7.25 16.97 -8.62
N THR A 59 8.29 16.54 -9.33
CA THR A 59 8.48 15.14 -9.75
C THR A 59 8.29 14.15 -8.59
N VAL A 60 9.06 14.29 -7.50
CA VAL A 60 8.94 13.41 -6.32
C VAL A 60 7.53 13.38 -5.72
N TYR A 61 6.81 14.51 -5.73
CA TYR A 61 5.42 14.53 -5.26
C TYR A 61 4.51 13.71 -6.18
N ASN A 62 4.68 13.83 -7.50
CA ASN A 62 3.89 13.09 -8.46
C ASN A 62 4.25 11.60 -8.43
N ASP A 63 5.53 11.25 -8.33
CA ASP A 63 6.00 9.87 -8.24
C ASP A 63 5.38 9.16 -7.02
N ILE A 64 5.48 9.75 -5.82
CA ILE A 64 4.87 9.17 -4.61
C ILE A 64 3.34 9.11 -4.72
N ARG A 65 2.73 10.13 -5.35
CA ARG A 65 1.29 10.16 -5.57
C ARG A 65 0.84 9.03 -6.49
N GLU A 66 1.56 8.79 -7.59
CA GLU A 66 1.29 7.70 -8.54
C GLU A 66 1.38 6.35 -7.81
N ILE A 67 2.47 6.10 -7.06
CA ILE A 67 2.61 4.90 -6.21
C ILE A 67 1.41 4.70 -5.28
N ILE A 68 0.94 5.75 -4.60
CA ILE A 68 -0.25 5.63 -3.73
C ILE A 68 -1.50 5.17 -4.50
N PHE A 69 -1.68 5.62 -5.75
CA PHE A 69 -2.80 5.18 -6.59
C PHE A 69 -2.62 3.76 -7.12
N ASP A 70 -1.38 3.32 -7.35
CA ASP A 70 -1.05 1.93 -7.68
C ASP A 70 -1.48 1.03 -6.52
N GLU A 71 -1.05 1.32 -5.28
CA GLU A 71 -1.43 0.57 -4.07
C GLU A 71 -2.95 0.51 -3.84
N MET A 72 -3.67 1.61 -4.12
CA MET A 72 -5.14 1.62 -4.08
C MET A 72 -5.75 0.71 -5.16
N THR A 73 -5.13 0.66 -6.34
CA THR A 73 -5.54 -0.23 -7.43
C THR A 73 -5.26 -1.68 -7.07
N HIS A 74 -4.09 -1.98 -6.51
CA HIS A 74 -3.70 -3.31 -6.04
C HIS A 74 -4.73 -3.83 -5.04
N MET A 75 -5.02 -3.07 -3.98
CA MET A 75 -6.04 -3.43 -3.00
C MET A 75 -7.41 -3.73 -3.66
N GLY A 76 -7.82 -2.91 -4.63
CA GLY A 76 -9.07 -3.11 -5.38
C GLY A 76 -9.08 -4.37 -6.25
N LEU A 77 -7.96 -4.69 -6.92
CA LEU A 77 -7.79 -5.90 -7.69
C LEU A 77 -7.81 -7.14 -6.79
N VAL A 78 -7.14 -7.11 -5.64
CA VAL A 78 -7.17 -8.21 -4.67
C VAL A 78 -8.58 -8.39 -4.09
N CYS A 79 -9.33 -7.31 -3.85
CA CYS A 79 -10.74 -7.41 -3.48
C CYS A 79 -11.57 -8.11 -4.57
N ASN A 80 -11.36 -7.78 -5.85
CA ASN A 80 -11.97 -8.48 -6.98
C ASN A 80 -11.56 -9.97 -7.06
N MET A 81 -10.29 -10.30 -6.77
CA MET A 81 -9.81 -11.68 -6.67
C MET A 81 -10.50 -12.44 -5.52
N LEU A 82 -10.70 -11.80 -4.37
CA LEU A 82 -11.39 -12.44 -3.25
C LEU A 82 -12.87 -12.67 -3.58
N THR A 83 -13.54 -11.68 -4.17
CA THR A 83 -14.95 -11.82 -4.51
C THR A 83 -15.20 -12.78 -5.66
N THR A 84 -14.28 -12.91 -6.62
CA THR A 84 -14.46 -13.83 -7.77
C THR A 84 -14.54 -15.30 -7.35
N ILE A 85 -13.89 -15.67 -6.23
CA ILE A 85 -13.94 -17.02 -5.63
C ILE A 85 -14.99 -17.15 -4.51
N GLY A 86 -15.89 -16.18 -4.39
CA GLY A 86 -16.97 -16.16 -3.40
C GLY A 86 -16.50 -15.88 -1.97
N GLY A 87 -15.38 -15.19 -1.79
CA GLY A 87 -15.02 -14.54 -0.51
C GLY A 87 -15.63 -13.15 -0.40
N THR A 88 -15.60 -12.57 0.80
CA THR A 88 -16.04 -11.18 1.07
C THR A 88 -14.89 -10.45 1.76
N PRO A 89 -14.37 -9.35 1.17
CA PRO A 89 -13.38 -8.50 1.83
C PRO A 89 -13.87 -7.98 3.18
N ILE A 90 -13.00 -8.04 4.17
CA ILE A 90 -13.14 -7.34 5.46
C ILE A 90 -12.09 -6.22 5.45
N ILE A 91 -12.54 -4.98 5.55
CA ILE A 91 -11.71 -3.77 5.40
C ILE A 91 -11.91 -2.82 6.58
N ALA A 92 -13.12 -2.79 7.15
CA ALA A 92 -13.52 -1.84 8.19
C ALA A 92 -13.77 -2.55 9.53
N ASP A 93 -12.79 -3.28 10.03
CA ASP A 93 -12.83 -3.98 11.31
C ASP A 93 -11.56 -3.66 12.13
N PRO A 94 -11.65 -3.35 13.44
CA PRO A 94 -10.49 -3.06 14.28
C PRO A 94 -9.38 -4.13 14.26
N LYS A 95 -9.72 -5.35 13.87
CA LYS A 95 -8.77 -6.46 13.73
C LYS A 95 -7.94 -6.39 12.47
N VAL A 96 -8.46 -5.82 11.37
CA VAL A 96 -7.79 -5.85 10.05
C VAL A 96 -7.17 -4.50 9.66
N VAL A 97 -7.62 -3.40 10.27
CA VAL A 97 -7.10 -2.06 9.95
C VAL A 97 -5.61 -1.91 10.28
N PRO A 98 -4.85 -1.11 9.51
CA PRO A 98 -3.44 -0.89 9.75
C PRO A 98 -3.13 -0.36 11.14
N LYS A 99 -2.01 -0.82 11.71
CA LYS A 99 -1.52 -0.42 13.02
C LYS A 99 -0.10 0.15 12.89
N TYR A 100 0.02 1.44 13.16
CA TYR A 100 1.30 2.15 13.18
C TYR A 100 1.57 2.72 14.58
N GLU A 101 2.81 2.80 15.06
CA GLU A 101 4.00 2.09 14.57
C GLU A 101 3.91 0.58 14.86
N GLY A 102 4.23 -0.25 13.86
CA GLY A 102 4.04 -1.71 13.93
C GLY A 102 4.63 -2.46 12.73
N THR A 103 4.50 -3.79 12.72
CA THR A 103 4.92 -4.62 11.57
C THR A 103 3.89 -4.57 10.44
N LEU A 104 4.28 -5.03 9.26
CA LEU A 104 3.32 -5.39 8.21
C LEU A 104 2.41 -6.55 8.66
N PRO A 105 1.20 -6.67 8.10
CA PRO A 105 0.27 -7.71 8.51
C PRO A 105 0.74 -9.11 8.10
N GLY A 106 0.25 -10.11 8.83
CA GLY A 106 0.51 -11.52 8.53
C GLY A 106 1.96 -11.99 8.73
N GLY A 107 2.82 -11.15 9.29
CA GLY A 107 4.21 -11.48 9.62
C GLY A 107 5.16 -11.43 8.42
N VAL A 108 4.76 -10.82 7.30
CA VAL A 108 5.67 -10.55 6.19
C VAL A 108 6.71 -9.52 6.66
N ARG A 109 7.99 -9.72 6.30
CA ARG A 109 9.11 -8.88 6.75
C ARG A 109 9.04 -8.53 8.25
N PRO A 110 9.15 -9.51 9.17
CA PRO A 110 8.89 -9.28 10.60
C PRO A 110 9.86 -8.31 11.28
N GLU A 111 11.00 -8.03 10.65
CA GLU A 111 11.99 -7.05 11.14
C GLU A 111 11.69 -5.61 10.68
N LEU A 112 10.79 -5.43 9.71
CA LEU A 112 10.41 -4.13 9.19
C LEU A 112 9.35 -3.49 10.10
N ILE A 113 9.70 -2.32 10.64
CA ILE A 113 8.78 -1.48 11.39
C ILE A 113 8.25 -0.38 10.48
N VAL A 114 6.94 -0.39 10.27
CA VAL A 114 6.19 0.59 9.49
C VAL A 114 5.68 1.69 10.40
N PHE A 115 5.99 2.93 10.07
CA PHE A 115 5.67 4.12 10.85
C PHE A 115 5.13 5.25 9.98
N LEU A 116 4.42 6.19 10.63
CA LEU A 116 3.93 7.41 10.00
C LEU A 116 4.86 8.57 10.37
N GLU A 117 5.56 9.15 9.40
CA GLU A 117 6.42 10.32 9.58
C GLU A 117 6.45 11.15 8.28
N GLY A 118 6.91 12.40 8.36
CA GLY A 118 7.14 13.22 7.17
C GLY A 118 8.21 12.63 6.24
N LEU A 119 8.26 13.15 5.01
CA LEU A 119 9.23 12.72 4.01
C LEU A 119 10.65 13.11 4.44
N ASN A 120 11.45 12.09 4.76
CA ASN A 120 12.85 12.19 5.10
C ASN A 120 13.57 10.90 4.65
N LYS A 121 14.87 10.77 4.92
CA LYS A 121 15.62 9.57 4.50
C LYS A 121 15.13 8.29 5.18
N ASP A 122 14.80 8.33 6.46
CA ASP A 122 14.34 7.17 7.23
C ASP A 122 12.97 6.69 6.70
N SER A 123 12.05 7.61 6.42
CA SER A 123 10.74 7.27 5.82
C SER A 123 10.91 6.64 4.44
N VAL A 124 11.78 7.21 3.58
CA VAL A 124 12.01 6.68 2.23
C VAL A 124 12.75 5.35 2.25
N GLU A 125 13.66 5.14 3.21
CA GLU A 125 14.27 3.83 3.43
C GLU A 125 13.22 2.79 3.79
N MET A 126 12.34 3.11 4.75
CA MET A 126 11.24 2.23 5.14
C MET A 126 10.29 1.95 3.96
N PHE A 127 9.94 2.95 3.13
CA PHE A 127 9.16 2.73 1.92
C PHE A 127 9.85 1.76 0.97
N SER A 128 11.16 1.92 0.74
CA SER A 128 11.92 1.00 -0.10
C SER A 128 12.03 -0.41 0.48
N GLU A 129 12.02 -0.58 1.80
CA GLU A 129 12.05 -1.92 2.41
C GLU A 129 10.69 -2.62 2.38
N ILE A 130 9.57 -1.87 2.34
CA ILE A 130 8.24 -2.44 2.04
C ILE A 130 8.26 -3.09 0.66
N GLU A 131 8.64 -2.34 -0.36
CA GLU A 131 8.60 -2.73 -1.79
C GLU A 131 9.75 -3.63 -2.25
N ARG A 132 10.59 -4.09 -1.32
CA ARG A 132 11.83 -4.75 -1.71
C ARG A 132 11.56 -6.07 -2.46
N PRO A 133 12.23 -6.32 -3.60
CA PRO A 133 12.08 -7.57 -4.35
C PRO A 133 12.72 -8.77 -3.65
N ASP A 134 12.30 -9.98 -4.03
CA ASP A 134 12.98 -11.26 -3.69
C ASP A 134 14.44 -11.28 -4.18
N ASN A 135 14.64 -10.85 -5.43
CA ASN A 135 15.92 -10.84 -6.12
C ASN A 135 16.22 -9.43 -6.67
N PRO A 136 16.65 -8.48 -5.83
CA PRO A 136 16.97 -7.15 -6.30
C PRO A 136 18.13 -7.21 -7.30
N VAL A 137 18.06 -6.39 -8.36
CA VAL A 137 19.19 -6.25 -9.31
C VAL A 137 20.46 -5.68 -8.65
N ALA A 138 20.36 -5.24 -7.38
CA ALA A 138 21.47 -4.91 -6.47
C ALA A 138 21.37 -5.71 -5.15
N GLN A 139 22.42 -6.49 -4.79
CA GLN A 139 22.40 -7.54 -3.75
C GLN A 139 22.04 -7.12 -2.32
N PHE A 140 21.10 -7.83 -1.65
CA PHE A 140 20.86 -7.86 -0.18
C PHE A 140 20.13 -9.18 0.27
N GLU A 141 19.99 -9.43 1.60
CA GLU A 141 19.48 -10.68 2.25
C GLU A 141 18.02 -11.12 1.95
N THR A 142 17.66 -12.38 2.27
CA THR A 142 16.40 -13.09 1.90
C THR A 142 15.38 -13.26 3.04
N PHE A 143 14.16 -12.74 2.87
CA PHE A 143 12.96 -13.03 3.65
C PHE A 143 11.78 -13.32 2.71
N THR A 144 10.66 -13.87 3.19
CA THR A 144 9.42 -13.92 2.38
C THR A 144 8.98 -12.51 2.02
N THR A 145 8.93 -12.20 0.72
CA THR A 145 8.52 -10.89 0.20
C THR A 145 7.05 -10.89 -0.22
N ILE A 146 6.56 -9.71 -0.59
CA ILE A 146 5.20 -9.52 -1.12
C ILE A 146 5.07 -10.26 -2.46
N GLY A 147 6.08 -10.20 -3.32
CA GLY A 147 6.16 -10.91 -4.61
C GLY A 147 6.16 -12.43 -4.47
N ALA A 148 6.86 -12.99 -3.48
CA ALA A 148 6.79 -14.43 -3.17
C ALA A 148 5.37 -14.84 -2.77
N PHE A 149 4.68 -14.02 -1.99
CA PHE A 149 3.30 -14.27 -1.56
C PHE A 149 2.32 -14.24 -2.73
N TYR A 150 2.42 -13.24 -3.61
CA TYR A 150 1.60 -13.19 -4.84
C TYR A 150 1.87 -14.34 -5.80
N THR A 151 3.12 -14.81 -5.89
CA THR A 151 3.46 -16.00 -6.68
C THR A 151 2.74 -17.24 -6.15
N ALA A 152 2.66 -17.43 -4.82
CA ALA A 152 1.91 -18.53 -4.22
C ALA A 152 0.39 -18.41 -4.45
N ILE A 153 -0.16 -17.19 -4.47
CA ILE A 153 -1.56 -16.91 -4.80
C ILE A 153 -1.85 -17.26 -6.26
N GLU A 154 -0.98 -16.88 -7.20
CA GLU A 154 -1.09 -17.20 -8.62
C GLU A 154 -1.11 -18.72 -8.85
N GLU A 155 -0.16 -19.45 -8.27
CA GLU A 155 -0.10 -20.92 -8.33
C GLU A 155 -1.41 -21.58 -7.84
N ALA A 156 -1.98 -21.04 -6.76
CA ALA A 156 -3.24 -21.54 -6.21
C ALA A 156 -4.43 -21.22 -7.13
N PHE A 157 -4.47 -20.04 -7.76
CA PHE A 157 -5.49 -19.73 -8.76
C PHE A 157 -5.40 -20.65 -9.99
N GLU A 158 -4.19 -20.95 -10.47
CA GLU A 158 -3.98 -21.89 -11.58
C GLU A 158 -4.44 -23.31 -11.23
N ALA A 159 -4.26 -23.75 -9.98
CA ALA A 159 -4.78 -25.03 -9.50
C ALA A 159 -6.32 -25.04 -9.34
N HIS A 160 -6.92 -23.88 -9.08
CA HIS A 160 -8.33 -23.72 -8.70
C HIS A 160 -9.15 -22.83 -9.64
N GLN A 161 -8.83 -22.81 -10.93
CA GLN A 161 -9.51 -21.96 -11.93
C GLN A 161 -11.05 -22.08 -11.90
N HIS A 162 -11.59 -23.25 -11.55
CA HIS A 162 -13.02 -23.52 -11.40
C HIS A 162 -13.72 -22.68 -10.31
N LEU A 163 -12.97 -22.03 -9.41
CA LEU A 163 -13.50 -21.12 -8.41
C LEU A 163 -13.81 -19.73 -8.96
N ILE A 164 -13.22 -19.34 -10.10
CA ILE A 164 -13.37 -18.01 -10.69
C ILE A 164 -14.77 -17.87 -11.29
N ARG A 165 -15.57 -16.93 -10.76
CA ARG A 165 -16.98 -16.73 -11.14
C ARG A 165 -17.32 -15.32 -11.60
N GLY A 166 -16.45 -14.34 -11.36
CA GLY A 166 -16.71 -12.93 -11.64
C GLY A 166 -17.81 -12.33 -10.73
N THR A 167 -17.98 -12.84 -9.52
CA THR A 167 -18.98 -12.33 -8.56
C THR A 167 -18.51 -11.06 -7.86
N ARG A 168 -19.41 -10.08 -7.68
CA ARG A 168 -19.17 -8.80 -6.96
C ARG A 168 -17.87 -8.10 -7.37
N GLN A 169 -17.77 -7.81 -8.67
CA GLN A 169 -16.60 -7.18 -9.27
C GLN A 169 -16.80 -5.67 -9.38
N ILE A 170 -15.75 -4.92 -9.05
CA ILE A 170 -15.66 -3.48 -9.29
C ILE A 170 -14.96 -3.25 -10.64
N ASP A 171 -15.53 -2.35 -11.44
CA ASP A 171 -14.93 -1.80 -12.66
C ASP A 171 -14.78 -0.29 -12.48
N TYR A 172 -13.55 0.14 -12.23
CA TYR A 172 -13.23 1.52 -11.88
C TYR A 172 -11.90 1.96 -12.48
N SER A 173 -11.94 3.01 -13.30
CA SER A 173 -10.75 3.52 -13.97
C SER A 173 -10.05 4.59 -13.15
N LEU A 174 -8.77 4.39 -12.86
CA LEU A 174 -7.86 5.42 -12.35
C LEU A 174 -6.77 5.77 -13.38
N ALA A 175 -7.02 5.57 -14.68
CA ALA A 175 -6.07 5.85 -15.76
C ALA A 175 -5.57 7.33 -15.80
N HIS A 176 -6.26 8.25 -15.13
CA HIS A 176 -5.81 9.64 -14.94
C HIS A 176 -4.73 9.81 -13.86
N HIS A 177 -4.36 8.73 -13.16
CA HIS A 177 -3.42 8.69 -12.04
C HIS A 177 -2.26 7.71 -12.25
N GLY A 178 -2.09 7.22 -13.49
CA GLY A 178 -1.07 6.24 -13.88
C GLY A 178 -1.64 5.32 -14.95
N GLU A 179 -0.81 4.92 -15.92
CA GLU A 179 -1.22 3.84 -16.82
C GLU A 179 -1.17 2.51 -16.03
N GLY A 180 -2.07 1.57 -16.29
CA GLY A 180 -2.18 0.32 -15.50
C GLY A 180 -3.12 0.39 -14.27
N ASN A 181 -3.50 1.59 -13.82
CA ASN A 181 -4.27 1.79 -12.59
C ASN A 181 -5.79 1.56 -12.71
N ASN A 182 -6.23 0.56 -13.48
CA ASN A 182 -7.65 0.24 -13.56
C ASN A 182 -7.98 -0.95 -12.68
N ILE A 183 -8.99 -0.80 -11.82
CA ILE A 183 -9.64 -1.94 -11.18
C ILE A 183 -10.55 -2.56 -12.23
N VAL A 184 -10.23 -3.78 -12.65
CA VAL A 184 -10.95 -4.48 -13.72
C VAL A 184 -11.66 -5.74 -13.22
N PRO A 185 -12.79 -6.15 -13.83
CA PRO A 185 -13.45 -7.40 -13.49
C PRO A 185 -12.58 -8.63 -13.81
N LEU A 186 -12.45 -9.54 -12.83
CA LEU A 186 -11.64 -10.75 -12.89
C LEU A 186 -12.53 -12.00 -12.96
N ASP A 187 -12.96 -12.34 -14.17
CA ASP A 187 -13.88 -13.47 -14.46
C ASP A 187 -13.20 -14.65 -15.21
N THR A 188 -11.89 -14.55 -15.49
CA THR A 188 -11.08 -15.65 -16.04
C THR A 188 -9.70 -15.72 -15.37
N ILE A 189 -9.02 -16.86 -15.49
CA ILE A 189 -7.66 -17.04 -14.95
C ILE A 189 -6.66 -16.09 -15.63
N GLU A 190 -6.82 -15.82 -16.92
CA GLU A 190 -5.94 -14.89 -17.63
C GLU A 190 -6.02 -13.49 -17.03
N LYS A 191 -7.23 -12.98 -16.76
CA LYS A 191 -7.38 -11.67 -16.11
C LYS A 191 -6.82 -11.64 -14.70
N VAL A 192 -7.00 -12.72 -13.93
CA VAL A 192 -6.42 -12.84 -12.59
C VAL A 192 -4.89 -12.82 -12.68
N ARG A 193 -4.30 -13.57 -13.62
CA ARG A 193 -2.85 -13.59 -13.84
C ARG A 193 -2.32 -12.22 -14.21
N ASP A 194 -2.95 -11.55 -15.18
CA ASP A 194 -2.57 -10.20 -15.60
C ASP A 194 -2.63 -9.21 -14.43
N ALA A 195 -3.65 -9.32 -13.56
CA ALA A 195 -3.77 -8.48 -12.38
C ALA A 195 -2.69 -8.77 -11.31
N ILE A 196 -2.31 -10.04 -11.10
CA ILE A 196 -1.21 -10.40 -10.19
C ILE A 196 0.14 -9.93 -10.75
N GLU A 197 0.35 -10.05 -12.05
CA GLU A 197 1.56 -9.58 -12.74
C GLU A 197 1.72 -8.08 -12.56
N VAL A 198 0.65 -7.30 -12.79
CA VAL A 198 0.63 -5.85 -12.54
C VAL A 198 1.05 -5.50 -11.10
N ILE A 199 0.45 -6.13 -10.09
CA ILE A 199 0.77 -5.85 -8.67
C ILE A 199 2.26 -6.12 -8.37
N LYS A 200 2.76 -7.28 -8.81
CA LYS A 200 4.15 -7.69 -8.55
C LYS A 200 5.15 -6.74 -9.22
N GLU A 201 4.90 -6.38 -10.47
CA GLU A 201 5.85 -5.61 -11.25
C GLU A 201 5.83 -4.12 -10.94
N GLN A 202 4.66 -3.55 -10.60
CA GLN A 202 4.58 -2.17 -10.09
C GLN A 202 5.32 -2.02 -8.76
N GLY A 203 5.16 -2.94 -7.82
CA GLY A 203 5.87 -2.89 -6.53
C GLY A 203 7.37 -3.18 -6.64
N GLU A 204 7.71 -4.42 -7.01
CA GLU A 204 9.06 -4.99 -6.88
C GLU A 204 9.91 -4.89 -8.17
N GLY A 205 9.27 -4.68 -9.33
CA GLY A 205 9.90 -4.78 -10.65
C GLY A 205 10.21 -6.23 -11.04
N THR A 206 11.09 -6.43 -12.02
CA THR A 206 11.48 -7.78 -12.48
C THR A 206 12.91 -8.13 -12.05
N SER A 207 13.24 -9.43 -11.99
CA SER A 207 14.62 -9.89 -11.69
C SER A 207 15.64 -9.51 -12.77
N ALA A 208 15.18 -9.08 -13.95
CA ALA A 208 16.03 -8.74 -15.09
C ALA A 208 16.12 -7.22 -15.35
N SER A 209 15.14 -6.44 -14.88
CA SER A 209 15.04 -5.01 -15.15
C SER A 209 14.37 -4.28 -13.98
N PRO A 210 14.89 -3.10 -13.59
CA PRO A 210 14.21 -2.21 -12.64
C PRO A 210 13.01 -1.47 -13.26
N GLU A 211 12.83 -1.57 -14.57
CA GLU A 211 11.70 -0.98 -15.30
C GLU A 211 10.41 -1.76 -15.04
N ASN A 212 9.30 -1.03 -14.92
CA ASN A 212 7.95 -1.55 -14.98
C ASN A 212 7.61 -1.88 -16.46
N PRO A 213 7.46 -3.16 -16.85
CA PRO A 213 7.31 -3.54 -18.25
C PRO A 213 5.89 -3.39 -18.83
N PHE A 214 4.89 -3.03 -18.03
CA PHE A 214 3.46 -3.05 -18.40
C PHE A 214 2.75 -1.73 -18.08
N PRO A 215 1.58 -1.48 -18.71
CA PRO A 215 1.40 -0.28 -19.53
C PRO A 215 1.73 0.95 -18.69
N GLY A 216 2.97 1.39 -18.84
CA GLY A 216 3.56 2.54 -18.16
C GLY A 216 4.34 3.30 -19.21
N LYS A 217 4.76 4.53 -18.88
CA LYS A 217 5.62 5.27 -19.82
C LYS A 217 6.94 4.51 -19.97
N PRO A 218 7.53 4.43 -21.18
CA PRO A 218 8.85 3.83 -21.34
C PRO A 218 9.86 4.45 -20.35
N GLY A 219 10.47 3.61 -19.50
CA GLY A 219 11.38 4.02 -18.44
C GLY A 219 10.74 4.31 -17.07
N GLU A 220 9.47 3.99 -16.87
CA GLU A 220 8.84 3.96 -15.55
C GLU A 220 9.46 2.86 -14.68
N LEU A 221 9.77 3.19 -13.44
CA LEU A 221 10.45 2.29 -12.49
C LEU A 221 9.43 1.68 -11.54
N ALA A 222 9.67 0.45 -11.10
CA ALA A 222 8.91 -0.11 -9.99
C ALA A 222 9.13 0.70 -8.69
N HIS A 223 8.16 0.64 -7.79
CA HIS A 223 8.10 1.46 -6.57
C HIS A 223 9.37 1.37 -5.74
N PHE A 224 9.92 0.16 -5.59
CA PHE A 224 11.21 -0.06 -4.94
C PHE A 224 12.29 0.87 -5.48
N TYR A 225 12.49 0.89 -6.80
CA TYR A 225 13.54 1.67 -7.42
C TYR A 225 13.27 3.17 -7.36
N VAL A 226 12.02 3.61 -7.46
CA VAL A 226 11.64 5.02 -7.24
C VAL A 226 12.04 5.48 -5.83
N PHE A 227 11.70 4.71 -4.79
CA PHE A 227 12.10 5.05 -3.42
C PHE A 227 13.62 4.99 -3.23
N ARG A 228 14.32 4.04 -3.88
CA ARG A 228 15.78 3.98 -3.82
C ARG A 228 16.45 5.16 -4.53
N GLU A 229 15.92 5.63 -5.66
CA GLU A 229 16.41 6.85 -6.31
C GLU A 229 16.33 8.05 -5.37
N LEU A 230 15.20 8.19 -4.65
CA LEU A 230 14.99 9.26 -3.68
C LEU A 230 15.90 9.12 -2.45
N PHE A 231 16.15 7.91 -1.97
CA PHE A 231 17.06 7.63 -0.85
C PHE A 231 18.52 8.01 -1.17
N HIS A 232 18.99 7.59 -2.36
CA HIS A 232 20.34 7.88 -2.85
C HIS A 232 20.49 9.32 -3.34
N GLY A 233 19.39 9.95 -3.72
CA GLY A 233 19.36 11.27 -4.33
C GLY A 233 19.86 11.28 -5.77
N LYS A 234 19.76 10.13 -6.46
CA LYS A 234 20.34 9.89 -7.78
C LYS A 234 19.46 8.96 -8.60
N LYS A 235 19.32 9.24 -9.90
CA LYS A 235 18.64 8.34 -10.85
C LYS A 235 19.40 7.03 -11.01
N LEU A 236 18.67 5.93 -11.10
CA LEU A 236 19.18 4.60 -11.42
C LEU A 236 19.45 4.54 -12.92
N ILE A 237 20.68 4.19 -13.30
CA ILE A 237 21.06 4.06 -14.71
C ILE A 237 21.79 2.75 -14.94
N LYS A 238 21.66 2.23 -16.15
CA LYS A 238 22.44 1.09 -16.62
C LYS A 238 23.87 1.56 -16.90
N ILE A 239 24.85 1.00 -16.18
CA ILE A 239 26.27 1.37 -16.28
C ILE A 239 27.12 0.35 -17.04
N ALA A 240 26.59 -0.86 -17.28
CA ALA A 240 27.20 -1.85 -18.15
C ALA A 240 26.15 -2.75 -18.80
N GLU A 241 26.49 -3.29 -19.98
CA GLU A 241 25.71 -4.31 -20.67
C GLU A 241 26.53 -5.61 -20.72
N SER A 242 25.86 -6.76 -20.60
CA SER A 242 26.48 -8.10 -20.70
C SER A 242 27.61 -8.42 -19.68
N PRO A 243 27.30 -8.68 -18.39
CA PRO A 243 25.97 -8.67 -17.80
C PRO A 243 25.46 -7.25 -17.57
N ASP A 244 24.15 -7.12 -17.50
CA ASP A 244 23.52 -5.85 -17.18
C ASP A 244 23.87 -5.45 -15.74
N VAL A 245 24.36 -4.23 -15.57
CA VAL A 245 24.69 -3.67 -14.25
C VAL A 245 24.04 -2.30 -14.13
N TRP A 246 23.33 -2.10 -13.03
CA TRP A 246 22.61 -0.87 -12.70
C TRP A 246 23.22 -0.21 -11.47
N ASP A 247 23.27 1.13 -11.44
CA ASP A 247 23.81 1.89 -10.32
C ASP A 247 23.17 3.29 -10.22
N PHE A 248 23.08 3.84 -9.02
CA PHE A 248 22.49 5.16 -8.72
C PHE A 248 23.49 6.28 -9.05
N LYS A 249 23.88 6.36 -10.32
CA LYS A 249 24.88 7.29 -10.86
C LYS A 249 24.33 8.27 -11.89
N GLY A 250 23.01 8.28 -12.11
CA GLY A 250 22.35 9.18 -13.03
C GLY A 250 22.22 10.62 -12.50
N ASP A 251 21.23 11.32 -13.04
CA ASP A 251 20.90 12.70 -12.67
C ASP A 251 20.51 12.83 -11.19
N ASP A 252 20.65 14.04 -10.64
CA ASP A 252 20.29 14.32 -9.25
C ASP A 252 18.76 14.20 -9.03
N VAL A 253 18.39 13.53 -7.93
CA VAL A 253 17.01 13.43 -7.43
C VAL A 253 16.95 14.06 -6.03
N PRO A 254 16.94 15.40 -5.93
CA PRO A 254 16.98 16.04 -4.62
C PRO A 254 15.69 15.79 -3.85
N MET A 255 15.82 15.51 -2.54
CA MET A 255 14.68 15.46 -1.63
C MET A 255 13.95 16.82 -1.64
N PRO A 256 12.64 16.86 -1.89
CA PRO A 256 11.91 18.12 -1.92
C PRO A 256 11.81 18.72 -0.51
N PRO A 257 11.63 20.05 -0.39
CA PRO A 257 11.35 20.66 0.90
C PRO A 257 10.07 20.06 1.52
N ALA A 258 10.20 19.49 2.71
CA ALA A 258 9.09 18.92 3.48
C ALA A 258 8.91 19.66 4.82
N TYR A 259 7.70 19.59 5.37
CA TYR A 259 7.47 19.89 6.78
C TYR A 259 8.07 18.78 7.64
N PRO A 260 8.66 19.09 8.80
CA PRO A 260 9.27 18.11 9.69
C PRO A 260 8.20 17.37 10.51
N MET A 261 7.21 16.77 9.84
CA MET A 261 6.18 15.96 10.52
C MET A 261 6.88 14.89 11.34
N GLY A 262 6.57 14.85 12.64
CA GLY A 262 7.15 13.89 13.57
C GLY A 262 6.57 12.50 13.40
N ARG A 263 7.27 11.53 13.98
CA ARG A 263 6.81 10.15 14.04
C ARG A 263 5.59 10.06 14.94
N VAL A 264 4.47 9.62 14.37
CA VAL A 264 3.23 9.42 15.13
C VAL A 264 3.43 8.27 16.12
N PRO A 265 3.16 8.47 17.43
CA PRO A 265 3.26 7.40 18.41
C PRO A 265 2.27 6.28 18.12
N ARG A 266 2.60 5.05 18.53
CA ARG A 266 1.69 3.92 18.41
C ARG A 266 0.37 4.23 19.14
N GLY A 267 -0.74 4.15 18.40
CA GLY A 267 -2.07 4.50 18.91
C GLY A 267 -2.40 6.00 18.95
N GLY A 268 -1.59 6.85 18.31
CA GLY A 268 -1.85 8.27 18.13
C GLY A 268 -1.10 9.20 19.08
N TRP A 269 -1.19 10.51 18.82
CA TRP A 269 -0.51 11.57 19.57
C TRP A 269 -0.95 11.68 21.03
N ALA A 270 -2.15 11.20 21.36
CA ALA A 270 -2.62 11.14 22.75
C ALA A 270 -1.77 10.22 23.64
N ASN A 271 -1.01 9.30 23.05
CA ASN A 271 -0.10 8.41 23.77
C ASN A 271 1.30 9.02 24.01
N ASP A 272 1.53 10.26 23.56
CA ASP A 272 2.74 11.03 23.87
C ASP A 272 2.38 12.20 24.80
N GLU A 273 2.71 12.06 26.09
CA GLU A 273 2.42 13.07 27.11
C GLU A 273 3.11 14.42 26.83
N LEU A 274 4.27 14.42 26.16
CA LEU A 274 4.98 15.66 25.83
C LEU A 274 4.33 16.39 24.66
N ASN A 275 3.71 15.63 23.76
CA ASN A 275 3.13 16.15 22.52
C ASN A 275 1.61 16.00 22.45
N THR A 276 0.95 15.96 23.61
CA THR A 276 -0.51 15.85 23.70
C THR A 276 -1.18 16.99 22.89
N PRO A 277 -2.09 16.67 21.94
CA PRO A 277 -2.73 17.67 21.10
C PRO A 277 -3.50 18.73 21.89
N THR A 278 -3.48 19.98 21.39
CA THR A 278 -4.46 20.98 21.84
C THR A 278 -5.86 20.59 21.36
N PRO A 279 -6.95 21.14 21.95
CA PRO A 279 -8.30 20.84 21.49
C PRO A 279 -8.54 21.06 19.99
N GLU A 280 -7.92 22.08 19.39
CA GLU A 280 -8.03 22.39 17.97
C GLU A 280 -7.28 21.37 17.09
N VAL A 281 -6.10 20.93 17.51
CA VAL A 281 -5.35 19.87 16.84
C VAL A 281 -6.10 18.54 16.98
N GLN A 282 -6.59 18.22 18.18
CA GLN A 282 -7.37 17.02 18.45
C GLN A 282 -8.62 16.96 17.56
N GLN A 283 -9.35 18.07 17.41
CA GLN A 283 -10.50 18.12 16.51
C GLN A 283 -10.10 17.76 15.07
N THR A 284 -8.97 18.27 14.57
CA THR A 284 -8.50 17.97 13.21
C THR A 284 -8.09 16.50 13.07
N LEU A 285 -7.48 15.92 14.11
CA LEU A 285 -7.14 14.49 14.18
C LEU A 285 -8.40 13.62 14.16
N ASP A 286 -9.39 13.94 14.99
CA ASP A 286 -10.67 13.22 15.07
C ASP A 286 -11.41 13.28 13.73
N GLU A 287 -11.45 14.44 13.09
CA GLU A 287 -12.06 14.60 11.77
C GLU A 287 -11.31 13.81 10.69
N PHE A 288 -9.98 13.71 10.77
CA PHE A 288 -9.19 12.89 9.85
C PHE A 288 -9.51 11.39 10.05
N ASN A 289 -9.48 10.94 11.30
CA ASN A 289 -9.75 9.55 11.68
C ASN A 289 -11.19 9.12 11.32
N ALA A 290 -12.16 10.04 11.42
CA ALA A 290 -13.53 9.82 10.97
C ALA A 290 -13.64 9.65 9.44
N GLU A 291 -12.95 10.49 8.66
CA GLU A 291 -12.92 10.36 7.19
C GLU A 291 -12.25 9.05 6.76
N PHE A 292 -11.13 8.68 7.40
CA PHE A 292 -10.46 7.40 7.17
C PHE A 292 -11.40 6.22 7.45
N SER A 293 -12.07 6.22 8.59
CA SER A 293 -12.99 5.15 8.99
C SER A 293 -14.19 5.04 8.05
N ALA A 294 -14.77 6.18 7.64
CA ALA A 294 -15.87 6.22 6.68
C ALA A 294 -15.44 5.75 5.28
N MET A 295 -14.21 6.07 4.85
CA MET A 295 -13.61 5.57 3.62
C MET A 295 -13.52 4.04 3.65
N LEU A 296 -12.97 3.44 4.71
CA LEU A 296 -12.86 1.98 4.84
C LEU A 296 -14.23 1.31 4.82
N ARG A 297 -15.22 1.84 5.54
CA ARG A 297 -16.59 1.32 5.54
C ARG A 297 -17.24 1.38 4.15
N ALA A 298 -17.00 2.45 3.39
CA ALA A 298 -17.49 2.56 2.02
C ALA A 298 -16.80 1.56 1.09
N LEU A 299 -15.48 1.39 1.19
CA LEU A 299 -14.76 0.35 0.46
C LEU A 299 -15.33 -1.04 0.77
N GLU A 300 -15.50 -1.39 2.04
CA GLU A 300 -16.04 -2.70 2.42
C GLU A 300 -17.42 -2.96 1.79
N ARG A 301 -18.34 -1.99 1.87
CA ARG A 301 -19.67 -2.09 1.25
C ARG A 301 -19.61 -2.26 -0.27
N ALA A 302 -18.61 -1.67 -0.93
CA ALA A 302 -18.47 -1.74 -2.38
C ALA A 302 -18.34 -3.19 -2.90
N TRP A 303 -17.64 -4.05 -2.16
CA TRP A 303 -17.45 -5.47 -2.50
C TRP A 303 -18.43 -6.44 -1.81
N GLN A 304 -19.35 -5.93 -0.98
CA GLN A 304 -20.40 -6.75 -0.36
C GLN A 304 -21.65 -6.92 -1.25
N THR A 305 -21.91 -5.96 -2.12
CA THR A 305 -23.12 -5.92 -2.97
C THR A 305 -22.96 -6.69 -4.28
N ASP A 306 -24.05 -7.33 -4.74
CA ASP A 306 -24.15 -7.94 -6.08
C ASP A 306 -24.55 -6.93 -7.18
N ASP A 307 -24.97 -5.72 -6.79
CA ASP A 307 -25.28 -4.63 -7.73
C ASP A 307 -24.03 -3.79 -8.00
N SER A 308 -23.49 -3.90 -9.22
CA SER A 308 -22.29 -3.17 -9.65
C SER A 308 -22.45 -1.66 -9.65
N THR A 309 -23.67 -1.14 -9.80
CA THR A 309 -23.94 0.31 -9.69
C THR A 309 -23.80 0.76 -8.24
N VAL A 310 -24.35 -0.01 -7.30
CA VAL A 310 -24.17 0.26 -5.86
C VAL A 310 -22.70 0.16 -5.48
N GLY A 311 -22.01 -0.89 -5.93
CA GLY A 311 -20.59 -1.08 -5.65
C GLY A 311 -19.75 0.11 -6.12
N LYS A 312 -19.96 0.56 -7.36
CA LYS A 312 -19.28 1.74 -7.92
C LYS A 312 -19.60 3.03 -7.16
N ASN A 313 -20.83 3.22 -6.70
CA ASN A 313 -21.22 4.38 -5.91
C ASN A 313 -20.55 4.40 -4.53
N GLU A 314 -20.34 3.23 -3.93
CA GLU A 314 -19.59 3.10 -2.67
C GLU A 314 -18.10 3.39 -2.88
N VAL A 315 -17.49 2.94 -3.99
CA VAL A 315 -16.12 3.36 -4.36
C VAL A 315 -16.03 4.89 -4.52
N ASN A 316 -16.98 5.52 -5.23
CA ASN A 316 -17.02 6.99 -5.34
C ASN A 316 -17.15 7.67 -3.97
N THR A 317 -17.90 7.06 -3.05
CA THR A 317 -18.07 7.55 -1.68
C THR A 317 -16.76 7.47 -0.91
N ALA A 318 -16.05 6.34 -0.99
CA ALA A 318 -14.72 6.18 -0.42
C ALA A 318 -13.73 7.21 -0.97
N VAL A 319 -13.68 7.38 -2.30
CA VAL A 319 -12.82 8.38 -2.96
C VAL A 319 -13.10 9.80 -2.44
N ARG A 320 -14.36 10.16 -2.21
CA ARG A 320 -14.71 11.46 -1.62
C ARG A 320 -14.13 11.63 -0.20
N HIS A 321 -14.25 10.62 0.64
CA HIS A 321 -13.65 10.64 1.99
C HIS A 321 -12.12 10.77 1.93
N MET A 322 -11.47 10.01 1.05
CA MET A 322 -10.03 10.13 0.77
C MET A 322 -9.63 11.57 0.39
N PHE A 323 -10.38 12.22 -0.51
CA PHE A 323 -10.12 13.62 -0.88
C PHE A 323 -10.30 14.59 0.30
N ASN A 324 -11.21 14.30 1.22
CA ASN A 324 -11.42 15.10 2.43
C ASN A 324 -10.33 14.91 3.51
N MET A 325 -9.60 13.80 3.48
CA MET A 325 -8.47 13.53 4.38
C MET A 325 -7.27 14.45 4.07
N GLY A 326 -6.99 14.70 2.80
CA GLY A 326 -5.83 15.48 2.36
C GLY A 326 -5.72 16.87 3.00
N PRO A 327 -6.75 17.74 2.94
CA PRO A 327 -6.73 19.04 3.58
C PRO A 327 -6.51 18.98 5.10
N LYS A 328 -7.03 17.95 5.77
CA LYS A 328 -6.87 17.76 7.23
C LYS A 328 -5.44 17.35 7.58
N ALA A 329 -4.87 16.39 6.85
CA ALA A 329 -3.46 16.03 6.99
C ALA A 329 -2.55 17.24 6.76
N ARG A 330 -2.83 18.05 5.73
CA ARG A 330 -2.09 19.29 5.44
C ARG A 330 -2.20 20.35 6.53
N ALA A 331 -3.35 20.41 7.22
CA ALA A 331 -3.53 21.29 8.36
C ALA A 331 -2.74 20.83 9.59
N LEU A 332 -2.52 19.52 9.76
CA LEU A 332 -1.74 18.94 10.87
C LEU A 332 -0.23 19.15 10.68
N VAL A 333 0.31 18.91 9.48
CA VAL A 333 1.77 18.97 9.22
C VAL A 333 2.39 20.37 9.35
N VAL A 334 1.59 21.40 9.59
CA VAL A 334 2.04 22.77 9.86
C VAL A 334 1.91 23.18 11.33
N GLN A 335 1.31 22.34 12.18
CA GLN A 335 1.19 22.60 13.62
C GLN A 335 2.42 22.03 14.34
N GLU A 336 3.17 22.89 15.03
CA GLU A 336 4.36 22.48 15.77
C GLU A 336 4.02 21.61 16.98
N LEU A 337 4.88 20.62 17.24
CA LEU A 337 4.84 19.83 18.45
C LEU A 337 5.24 20.69 19.68
N PRO A 338 4.57 20.53 20.84
CA PRO A 338 4.86 21.28 22.07
C PRO A 338 6.26 21.04 22.66
N ASP A 339 6.92 19.93 22.34
CA ASP A 339 8.22 19.53 22.90
C ASP A 339 9.40 20.44 22.51
N GLY A 340 9.19 21.41 21.63
CA GLY A 340 10.22 22.35 21.17
C GLY A 340 11.25 21.73 20.22
N SER A 341 11.02 20.52 19.71
CA SER A 341 11.86 19.86 18.71
C SER A 341 11.84 20.54 17.34
N GLY A 342 10.83 21.38 17.10
CA GLY A 342 10.55 21.96 15.78
C GLY A 342 9.92 20.96 14.80
N LYS A 343 9.55 19.75 15.26
CA LYS A 343 8.72 18.81 14.50
C LYS A 343 7.26 19.26 14.49
N THR A 344 6.45 18.70 13.60
CA THR A 344 5.02 19.00 13.48
C THR A 344 4.14 17.77 13.65
N TYR A 345 2.86 17.97 13.96
CA TYR A 345 1.85 16.91 14.00
C TYR A 345 1.65 16.26 12.63
N GLY A 346 1.04 15.07 12.61
CA GLY A 346 0.64 14.40 11.39
C GLY A 346 -0.60 13.53 11.58
N PRO A 347 -1.22 13.05 10.49
CA PRO A 347 -2.40 12.18 10.56
C PRO A 347 -2.09 10.84 11.23
N GLU A 348 -3.03 10.30 11.99
CA GLU A 348 -2.81 9.07 12.80
C GLU A 348 -3.35 7.80 12.14
N PHE A 349 -4.30 7.94 11.20
CA PHE A 349 -4.99 6.79 10.57
C PHE A 349 -5.62 5.85 11.60
N LEU A 350 -6.19 6.39 12.69
CA LEU A 350 -6.90 5.57 13.67
C LEU A 350 -8.28 5.22 13.15
N TYR A 351 -8.64 3.94 13.28
CA TYR A 351 -10.01 3.49 13.03
C TYR A 351 -10.90 3.82 14.22
N VAL A 352 -12.07 4.41 13.92
CA VAL A 352 -13.09 4.81 14.89
C VAL A 352 -14.35 4.00 14.62
N ASP A 353 -14.71 3.18 15.60
CA ASP A 353 -15.98 2.46 15.64
C ASP A 353 -17.15 3.44 15.81
N GLU A 354 -18.27 3.17 15.13
CA GLU A 354 -19.53 3.93 15.28
C GLU A 354 -20.40 3.45 16.45
#